data_AF-A0A932LFJ6-F1
#
_entry.id   AF-A0A932LFJ6-F1
#
_cell.length_a   1.000
_cell.length_b   1.000
_cell.length_c   1.000
_cell.angle_alpha   90.00
_cell.angle_beta   90.00
_cell.angle_gamma   90.00
#
_symmetry.space_group_name_H-M   'P 1'
#
loop_
_entity.id
_entity.type
_entity.pdbx_description
1 polymer ?
#
loop_
_entity_poly.entity_id
_entity_poly.type
_entity_poly.pdbx_seq_one_letter_code
_entity_poly.pdbx_strand_id
1 'polypeptide(L)'
;MGLLLSQARDEVCHAAPPPDLSQVLKDWQGLRDRVHGVQYEVHLTHFVAKGQFEGEPSADMALDERRQYYVDFRGNRVRLEARYPEYDRSDHRFNSRAVICLFDGQEVQIFRPRAENVDLQEERLQYEWELTVNTDISLLDLFTPPDVAVLLAHVCHEHRRSDLSSRQLRLPLDASLYRLVGEAVVANRRCAVVERRGQGGDPSSYRWWADLDGDGRVLRAQGFYKDRERMRIDLEYQPSEPIPVLKGYAVFQFGSDGAMRQLYRANVVSYSVNPDFSSVEFHVQPRPGMYAFSASTETYHVIDEQGRLGKQLREVREERERIAWRWWRWTIASALVLAVCTAAACYLLLRRRR
;
A
#
# COMPACT_ATOMS: atom_id res chain seq x y z
N MET A 1 6.77 -56.64 47.12
CA MET A 1 6.86 -55.81 45.90
C MET A 1 5.67 -56.15 45.01
N GLY A 2 4.53 -55.48 45.22
CA GLY A 2 3.35 -55.60 44.36
C GLY A 2 3.14 -54.26 43.66
N LEU A 3 3.28 -54.25 42.34
CA LEU A 3 3.13 -53.08 41.48
C LEU A 3 1.64 -52.77 41.29
N LEU A 4 1.25 -51.57 41.74
CA LEU A 4 -0.04 -50.93 41.47
C LEU A 4 -0.10 -50.52 39.99
N LEU A 5 -0.94 -51.21 39.21
CA LEU A 5 -1.40 -50.75 37.91
C LEU A 5 -2.45 -49.66 38.12
N SER A 6 -2.08 -48.41 37.91
CA SER A 6 -3.04 -47.31 37.83
C SER A 6 -3.83 -47.43 36.52
N GLN A 7 -5.12 -47.70 36.64
CA GLN A 7 -6.07 -47.56 35.54
C GLN A 7 -6.19 -46.07 35.19
N ALA A 8 -5.48 -45.64 34.14
CA ALA A 8 -5.82 -44.42 33.46
C ALA A 8 -7.18 -44.64 32.78
N ARG A 9 -8.20 -43.96 33.28
CA ARG A 9 -9.49 -43.85 32.60
C ARG A 9 -9.25 -43.08 31.31
N ASP A 10 -9.49 -43.74 30.18
CA ASP A 10 -9.70 -43.05 28.91
C ASP A 10 -10.93 -42.16 29.09
N GLU A 11 -10.71 -40.88 29.36
CA GLU A 11 -11.73 -39.86 29.16
C GLU A 11 -12.07 -39.87 27.68
N VAL A 12 -13.28 -40.35 27.37
CA VAL A 12 -13.87 -40.22 26.05
C VAL A 12 -14.05 -38.72 25.82
N CYS A 13 -13.04 -38.08 25.23
CA CYS A 13 -13.14 -36.74 24.69
C CYS A 13 -14.25 -36.78 23.63
N HIS A 14 -15.45 -36.32 24.00
CA HIS A 14 -16.53 -36.10 23.05
C HIS A 14 -15.99 -35.17 21.97
N ALA A 15 -15.84 -35.69 20.75
CA ALA A 15 -15.42 -34.90 19.60
C ALA A 15 -16.38 -33.71 19.46
N ALA A 16 -15.83 -32.50 19.38
CA ALA A 16 -16.62 -31.30 19.18
C ALA A 16 -17.44 -31.40 17.89
N PRO A 17 -18.64 -30.80 17.83
CA PRO A 17 -19.39 -30.73 16.59
C PRO A 17 -18.58 -30.02 15.50
N PRO A 18 -18.70 -30.43 14.22
CA PRO A 18 -17.98 -29.80 13.12
C PRO A 18 -18.35 -28.31 13.01
N PRO A 19 -17.43 -27.45 12.55
CA PRO A 19 -17.69 -26.03 12.40
C PRO A 19 -18.82 -25.78 11.40
N ASP A 20 -19.65 -24.79 11.70
CA ASP A 20 -20.67 -24.27 10.79
C ASP A 20 -20.16 -22.99 10.13
N LEU A 21 -20.14 -22.97 8.79
CA LEU A 21 -19.73 -21.80 8.02
C LEU A 21 -20.58 -20.59 8.37
N SER A 22 -21.88 -20.80 8.61
CA SER A 22 -22.83 -19.75 8.96
C SER A 22 -22.44 -19.07 10.27
N GLN A 23 -21.95 -19.84 11.24
CA GLN A 23 -21.47 -19.32 12.52
C GLN A 23 -20.18 -18.51 12.33
N VAL A 24 -19.20 -19.02 11.57
CA VAL A 24 -17.96 -18.28 11.28
C VAL A 24 -18.25 -16.93 10.60
N LEU A 25 -19.11 -16.93 9.58
CA LEU A 25 -19.49 -15.70 8.87
C LEU A 25 -20.28 -14.73 9.77
N LYS A 26 -21.10 -15.25 10.68
CA LYS A 26 -21.80 -14.43 11.68
C LYS A 26 -20.82 -13.78 12.67
N ASP A 27 -19.83 -14.51 13.15
CA ASP A 27 -18.81 -13.97 14.06
C ASP A 27 -17.96 -12.90 13.37
N TRP A 28 -17.58 -13.16 12.13
CA TRP A 28 -16.93 -12.21 11.23
C TRP A 28 -17.76 -10.93 11.02
N GLN A 29 -19.07 -11.05 10.76
CA GLN A 29 -19.95 -9.90 10.66
C GLN A 29 -20.02 -9.13 11.99
N GLY A 30 -20.15 -9.83 13.12
CA GLY A 30 -20.18 -9.22 14.44
C GLY A 30 -18.87 -8.50 14.82
N LEU A 31 -17.72 -8.99 14.36
CA LEU A 31 -16.44 -8.27 14.49
C LEU A 31 -16.43 -6.97 13.66
N ARG A 32 -16.91 -7.04 12.41
CA ARG A 32 -16.99 -5.86 11.53
C ARG A 32 -17.93 -4.80 12.11
N ASP A 33 -19.09 -5.19 12.60
CA ASP A 33 -20.12 -4.26 13.09
C ASP A 33 -19.68 -3.48 14.34
N ARG A 34 -18.77 -4.04 15.15
CA ARG A 34 -18.22 -3.38 16.36
C ARG A 34 -17.15 -2.33 16.06
N VAL A 35 -16.64 -2.27 14.83
CA VAL A 35 -15.53 -1.40 14.44
C VAL A 35 -15.94 -0.51 13.29
N HIS A 36 -16.05 0.79 13.50
CA HIS A 36 -16.29 1.77 12.44
C HIS A 36 -15.00 2.42 11.90
N GLY A 37 -13.88 2.33 12.62
CA GLY A 37 -12.60 2.76 12.12
C GLY A 37 -11.43 2.26 12.97
N VAL A 38 -10.22 2.31 12.41
CA VAL A 38 -8.99 2.01 13.14
C VAL A 38 -7.86 2.93 12.71
N GLN A 39 -7.00 3.25 13.67
CA GLN A 39 -5.71 3.86 13.44
C GLN A 39 -4.63 2.92 13.98
N TYR A 40 -3.58 2.69 13.20
CA TYR A 40 -2.41 1.92 13.63
C TYR A 40 -1.13 2.62 13.26
N GLU A 41 -0.16 2.58 14.16
CA GLU A 41 1.25 2.80 13.86
C GLU A 41 1.97 1.45 13.92
N VAL A 42 2.65 1.11 12.83
CA VAL A 42 3.30 -0.20 12.66
C VAL A 42 4.76 -0.01 12.29
N HIS A 43 5.63 -0.70 13.01
CA HIS A 43 7.04 -0.85 12.65
C HIS A 43 7.26 -2.23 12.05
N LEU A 44 7.87 -2.29 10.88
CA LEU A 44 8.13 -3.52 10.16
C LEU A 44 9.62 -3.71 9.92
N THR A 45 10.06 -4.95 9.94
CA THR A 45 11.35 -5.35 9.37
C THR A 45 11.07 -6.20 8.14
N HIS A 46 11.50 -5.71 6.98
CA HIS A 46 11.45 -6.37 5.69
C HIS A 46 12.75 -7.12 5.45
N PHE A 47 12.64 -8.45 5.42
CA PHE A 47 13.71 -9.36 5.09
C PHE A 47 13.68 -9.70 3.61
N VAL A 48 14.77 -9.36 2.91
CA VAL A 48 14.97 -9.64 1.49
C VAL A 48 16.05 -10.70 1.34
N ALA A 49 15.71 -11.82 0.69
CA ALA A 49 16.68 -12.88 0.43
C ALA A 49 17.71 -12.45 -0.63
N LYS A 50 18.94 -12.93 -0.49
CA LYS A 50 20.00 -12.79 -1.50
C LYS A 50 19.53 -13.25 -2.87
N GLY A 51 19.89 -12.48 -3.90
CA GLY A 51 19.58 -12.83 -5.30
C GLY A 51 18.11 -12.64 -5.69
N GLN A 52 17.33 -11.93 -4.87
CA GLN A 52 15.94 -11.60 -5.17
C GLN A 52 15.81 -10.61 -6.35
N PHE A 53 16.76 -9.71 -6.54
CA PHE A 53 16.79 -8.79 -7.68
C PHE A 53 17.97 -9.08 -8.60
N GLU A 54 17.80 -8.74 -9.88
CA GLU A 54 18.87 -8.80 -10.86
C GLU A 54 19.92 -7.74 -10.50
N GLY A 55 21.17 -8.18 -10.35
CA GLY A 55 22.30 -7.29 -10.08
C GLY A 55 22.62 -7.00 -8.61
N GLU A 56 21.81 -7.38 -7.61
CA GLU A 56 22.10 -7.45 -6.15
C GLU A 56 20.79 -7.61 -5.31
N PRO A 57 20.78 -7.87 -3.97
CA PRO A 57 21.86 -7.83 -2.97
C PRO A 57 22.70 -9.10 -2.88
N SER A 58 23.97 -8.91 -2.50
CA SER A 58 24.99 -9.96 -2.34
C SER A 58 24.84 -10.80 -1.07
N ALA A 59 23.97 -10.39 -0.14
CA ALA A 59 23.61 -11.07 1.09
C ALA A 59 22.12 -10.83 1.43
N ASP A 60 21.58 -11.61 2.37
CA ASP A 60 20.26 -11.34 2.94
C ASP A 60 20.27 -10.00 3.65
N MET A 61 19.20 -9.23 3.50
CA MET A 61 19.06 -7.91 4.10
C MET A 61 17.86 -7.86 5.03
N ALA A 62 17.98 -7.08 6.11
CA ALA A 62 16.89 -6.71 6.99
C ALA A 62 16.77 -5.19 6.95
N LEU A 63 15.60 -4.69 6.57
CA LEU A 63 15.38 -3.27 6.34
C LEU A 63 14.16 -2.81 7.13
N ASP A 64 14.27 -1.67 7.80
CA ASP A 64 13.19 -1.16 8.63
C ASP A 64 12.21 -0.31 7.81
N GLU A 65 10.92 -0.52 8.07
CA GLU A 65 9.82 0.26 7.52
C GLU A 65 8.93 0.79 8.65
N ARG A 66 8.29 1.93 8.39
CA ARG A 66 7.25 2.48 9.27
C ARG A 66 6.01 2.76 8.48
N ARG A 67 4.85 2.39 9.02
CA ARG A 67 3.56 2.62 8.39
C ARG A 67 2.57 3.19 9.40
N GLN A 68 1.75 4.12 8.95
CA GLN A 68 0.58 4.59 9.66
C GLN A 68 -0.66 4.33 8.83
N TYR A 69 -1.63 3.67 9.44
CA TYR A 69 -2.90 3.33 8.82
C TYR A 69 -4.00 4.14 9.48
N TYR A 70 -4.86 4.72 8.68
CA TYR A 70 -6.11 5.36 9.06
C TYR A 70 -7.18 4.73 8.19
N VAL A 71 -8.03 3.88 8.77
CA VAL A 71 -9.05 3.14 8.02
C VAL A 71 -10.41 3.49 8.60
N ASP A 72 -11.18 4.26 7.86
CA ASP A 72 -12.56 4.59 8.22
C ASP A 72 -13.51 3.68 7.44
N PHE A 73 -14.01 2.65 8.12
CA PHE A 73 -14.93 1.69 7.53
C PHE A 73 -16.33 2.29 7.29
N ARG A 74 -16.73 3.29 8.08
CA ARG A 74 -18.06 3.92 7.96
C ARG A 74 -18.09 4.90 6.79
N GLY A 75 -17.07 5.74 6.67
CA GLY A 75 -16.91 6.65 5.55
C GLY A 75 -16.39 5.97 4.29
N ASN A 76 -15.94 4.71 4.39
CA ASN A 76 -15.31 3.96 3.30
C ASN A 76 -14.02 4.63 2.79
N ARG A 77 -13.16 5.08 3.72
CA ARG A 77 -11.95 5.87 3.42
C ARG A 77 -10.71 5.22 4.02
N VAL A 78 -9.56 5.39 3.36
CA VAL A 78 -8.26 4.94 3.83
C VAL A 78 -7.22 6.02 3.64
N ARG A 79 -6.33 6.16 4.61
CA ARG A 79 -5.03 6.79 4.45
C ARG A 79 -3.96 5.85 4.96
N LEU A 80 -2.95 5.63 4.13
CA LEU A 80 -1.74 4.89 4.45
C LEU A 80 -0.57 5.82 4.26
N GLU A 81 0.17 6.07 5.31
CA GLU A 81 1.48 6.71 5.22
C GLU A 81 2.55 5.66 5.41
N ALA A 82 3.52 5.58 4.51
CA ALA A 82 4.59 4.61 4.63
C ALA A 82 5.94 5.26 4.38
N ARG A 83 6.92 4.90 5.21
CA ARG A 83 8.33 5.09 5.00
C ARG A 83 8.99 3.72 4.86
N TYR A 84 9.49 3.40 3.68
CA TYR A 84 10.00 2.07 3.36
C TYR A 84 11.22 2.17 2.44
N PRO A 85 12.09 1.15 2.44
CA PRO A 85 13.22 1.06 1.54
C PRO A 85 12.74 0.53 0.18
N GLU A 86 13.09 1.22 -0.89
CA GLU A 86 12.85 0.76 -2.26
C GLU A 86 14.18 0.45 -2.94
N TYR A 87 14.29 -0.72 -3.57
CA TYR A 87 15.49 -1.09 -4.30
C TYR A 87 15.55 -0.35 -5.63
N ASP A 88 16.55 0.51 -5.78
CA ASP A 88 16.84 1.20 -7.02
C ASP A 88 17.73 0.34 -7.91
N ARG A 89 17.24 0.07 -9.12
CA ARG A 89 17.95 -0.76 -10.10
C ARG A 89 19.09 -0.03 -10.80
N SER A 90 19.04 1.31 -10.93
CA SER A 90 20.15 2.05 -11.58
C SER A 90 21.35 2.13 -10.66
N ASP A 91 21.09 2.32 -9.36
CA ASP A 91 22.11 2.56 -8.36
C ASP A 91 22.46 1.31 -7.54
N HIS A 92 21.77 0.18 -7.80
CA HIS A 92 21.92 -1.09 -7.09
C HIS A 92 21.90 -0.94 -5.55
N ARG A 93 21.05 -0.06 -5.02
CA ARG A 93 20.97 0.25 -3.59
C ARG A 93 19.53 0.46 -3.16
N PHE A 94 19.28 0.30 -1.86
CA PHE A 94 18.01 0.68 -1.26
C PHE A 94 18.01 2.16 -0.92
N ASN A 95 17.02 2.88 -1.43
CA ASN A 95 16.75 4.28 -1.10
C ASN A 95 15.54 4.35 -0.19
N SER A 96 15.57 5.25 0.80
CA SER A 96 14.40 5.49 1.63
C SER A 96 13.32 6.19 0.80
N ARG A 97 12.10 5.67 0.87
CA ARG A 97 10.91 6.22 0.23
C ARG A 97 9.88 6.58 1.26
N ALA A 98 9.25 7.73 1.07
CA ALA A 98 8.03 8.12 1.74
C ALA A 98 6.88 8.19 0.72
N VAL A 99 5.71 7.69 1.12
CA VAL A 99 4.47 7.74 0.33
C VAL A 99 3.27 7.95 1.24
N ILE A 100 2.27 8.68 0.74
CA ILE A 100 0.94 8.77 1.33
C ILE A 100 -0.05 8.28 0.28
N CYS A 101 -0.73 7.18 0.55
CA CYS A 101 -1.82 6.64 -0.25
C CYS A 101 -3.15 6.99 0.42
N LEU A 102 -4.08 7.57 -0.32
CA LEU A 102 -5.41 7.94 0.12
C LEU A 102 -6.45 7.24 -0.74
N PHE A 103 -7.56 6.88 -0.12
CA PHE A 103 -8.78 6.48 -0.76
C PHE A 103 -9.94 7.16 -0.03
N ASP A 104 -10.77 7.93 -0.73
CA ASP A 104 -11.86 8.68 -0.11
C ASP A 104 -13.25 8.02 -0.27
N GLY A 105 -13.28 6.80 -0.81
CA GLY A 105 -14.49 6.09 -1.18
C GLY A 105 -14.81 6.17 -2.68
N GLN A 106 -14.16 7.06 -3.42
CA GLN A 106 -14.37 7.27 -4.84
C GLN A 106 -13.07 7.18 -5.64
N GLU A 107 -12.04 7.88 -5.20
CA GLU A 107 -10.76 7.99 -5.88
C GLU A 107 -9.59 7.59 -4.99
N VAL A 108 -8.54 7.14 -5.67
CA VAL A 108 -7.25 6.82 -5.08
C VAL A 108 -6.30 7.98 -5.36
N GLN A 109 -5.64 8.50 -4.33
CA GLN A 109 -4.57 9.49 -4.47
C GLN A 109 -3.27 8.94 -3.89
N ILE A 110 -2.16 9.03 -4.62
CA ILE A 110 -0.83 8.63 -4.15
C ILE A 110 0.08 9.83 -4.20
N PHE A 111 0.62 10.23 -3.05
CA PHE A 111 1.49 11.39 -2.89
C PHE A 111 2.89 10.94 -2.45
N ARG A 112 3.93 11.41 -3.16
CA ARG A 112 5.34 11.12 -2.85
C ARG A 112 6.11 12.41 -2.52
N PRO A 113 6.47 12.66 -1.25
CA PRO A 113 7.16 13.88 -0.86
C PRO A 113 8.63 13.93 -1.29
N ARG A 114 9.06 14.88 -2.14
CA ARG A 114 10.47 14.95 -2.59
C ARG A 114 11.46 15.28 -1.47
N ALA A 115 11.07 16.11 -0.50
CA ALA A 115 11.93 16.44 0.64
C ALA A 115 12.37 15.19 1.43
N GLU A 116 11.56 14.13 1.40
CA GLU A 116 11.88 12.83 2.01
C GLU A 116 12.43 11.82 0.98
N ASN A 117 12.34 12.11 -0.32
CA ASN A 117 12.72 11.25 -1.45
C ASN A 117 13.83 11.88 -2.31
N VAL A 118 14.86 12.45 -1.67
CA VAL A 118 15.93 13.24 -2.32
C VAL A 118 16.85 12.44 -3.25
N ASP A 119 16.90 11.11 -3.11
CA ASP A 119 17.79 10.22 -3.86
C ASP A 119 17.25 9.79 -5.24
N LEU A 120 16.13 10.35 -5.70
CA LEU A 120 15.69 10.16 -7.10
C LEU A 120 16.71 10.81 -8.04
N GLN A 121 17.68 10.03 -8.52
CA GLN A 121 18.45 10.35 -9.72
C GLN A 121 17.52 10.31 -10.94
N GLU A 122 16.64 11.31 -11.05
CA GLU A 122 16.03 11.63 -12.32
C GLU A 122 16.32 13.10 -12.63
N GLU A 123 17.36 13.30 -13.43
CA GLU A 123 17.53 14.47 -14.30
C GLU A 123 16.31 14.74 -15.22
N ARG A 124 15.18 14.01 -15.07
CA ARG A 124 14.03 14.03 -15.96
C ARG A 124 12.79 14.78 -15.45
N LEU A 125 12.70 15.12 -14.16
CA LEU A 125 11.62 15.97 -13.66
C LEU A 125 12.19 17.06 -12.73
N GLN A 126 12.27 18.30 -13.22
CA GLN A 126 12.75 19.49 -12.49
C GLN A 126 11.87 19.90 -11.29
N TYR A 127 10.96 19.06 -10.82
CA TYR A 127 9.82 19.49 -10.03
C TYR A 127 9.71 18.78 -8.68
N GLU A 128 9.06 19.44 -7.73
CA GLU A 128 9.22 19.14 -6.32
C GLU A 128 8.32 18.03 -5.75
N TRP A 129 7.29 17.53 -6.46
CA TRP A 129 6.33 16.59 -5.87
C TRP A 129 5.55 15.80 -6.94
N GLU A 130 5.29 14.51 -6.68
CA GLU A 130 4.41 13.66 -7.51
C GLU A 130 3.14 13.29 -6.73
N LEU A 131 2.00 13.82 -7.17
CA LEU A 131 0.67 13.35 -6.83
C LEU A 131 0.16 12.51 -8.00
N THR A 132 -0.45 11.37 -7.73
CA THR A 132 -1.16 10.55 -8.73
C THR A 132 -2.60 10.39 -8.27
N VAL A 133 -3.57 10.75 -9.12
CA VAL A 133 -5.00 10.60 -8.88
C VAL A 133 -5.54 9.54 -9.83
N ASN A 134 -6.22 8.54 -9.30
CA ASN A 134 -6.78 7.45 -10.07
C ASN A 134 -8.22 7.12 -9.64
N THR A 135 -9.14 7.14 -10.60
CA THR A 135 -10.56 6.81 -10.40
C THR A 135 -10.92 5.38 -10.80
N ASP A 136 -10.02 4.70 -11.51
CA ASP A 136 -10.23 3.40 -12.16
C ASP A 136 -9.31 2.29 -11.61
N ILE A 137 -8.42 2.63 -10.67
CA ILE A 137 -7.60 1.66 -9.93
C ILE A 137 -8.44 0.93 -8.89
N SER A 138 -8.14 -0.35 -8.69
CA SER A 138 -8.69 -1.09 -7.56
C SER A 138 -8.11 -0.54 -6.26
N LEU A 139 -8.95 -0.32 -5.24
CA LEU A 139 -8.49 0.00 -3.88
C LEU A 139 -7.41 -1.00 -3.40
N LEU A 140 -7.44 -2.23 -3.90
CA LEU A 140 -6.46 -3.27 -3.57
C LEU A 140 -5.06 -2.99 -4.13
N ASP A 141 -4.94 -2.23 -5.22
CA ASP A 141 -3.64 -1.84 -5.76
C ASP A 141 -2.94 -0.79 -4.87
N LEU A 142 -3.66 -0.18 -3.91
CA LEU A 142 -3.04 0.63 -2.86
C LEU A 142 -2.33 -0.20 -1.80
N PHE A 143 -2.72 -1.45 -1.63
CA PHE A 143 -2.27 -2.29 -0.53
C PHE A 143 -1.20 -3.24 -0.99
N THR A 144 0.01 -3.01 -0.51
CA THR A 144 1.07 -4.00 -0.57
C THR A 144 0.73 -5.17 0.38
N PRO A 145 1.36 -6.34 0.20
CA PRO A 145 1.13 -7.51 1.06
C PRO A 145 1.12 -7.23 2.58
N PRO A 146 2.03 -6.43 3.16
CA PRO A 146 1.97 -6.09 4.59
C PRO A 146 0.75 -5.25 4.99
N ASP A 147 0.15 -4.48 4.08
CA ASP A 147 -1.03 -3.66 4.40
C ASP A 147 -2.30 -4.51 4.50
N VAL A 148 -2.37 -5.58 3.70
CA VAL A 148 -3.50 -6.53 3.71
C VAL A 148 -3.67 -7.18 5.09
N ALA A 149 -2.59 -7.35 5.86
CA ALA A 149 -2.65 -7.88 7.22
C ALA A 149 -3.53 -7.03 8.16
N VAL A 150 -3.43 -5.71 8.07
CA VAL A 150 -4.23 -4.76 8.87
C VAL A 150 -5.71 -4.86 8.49
N LEU A 151 -6.02 -4.97 7.19
CA LEU A 151 -7.39 -5.15 6.72
C LEU A 151 -7.99 -6.49 7.17
N LEU A 152 -7.21 -7.57 7.07
CA LEU A 152 -7.63 -8.91 7.49
C LEU A 152 -7.88 -9.01 8.99
N ALA A 153 -7.13 -8.27 9.81
CA ALA A 153 -7.38 -8.19 11.26
C ALA A 153 -8.78 -7.66 11.59
N HIS A 154 -9.39 -6.94 10.65
CA HIS A 154 -10.76 -6.42 10.72
C HIS A 154 -11.70 -7.09 9.72
N VAL A 155 -11.38 -8.31 9.30
CA VAL A 155 -12.23 -9.18 8.49
C VAL A 155 -12.65 -8.52 7.16
N CYS A 156 -11.75 -7.71 6.60
CA CYS A 156 -11.90 -7.13 5.29
C CYS A 156 -11.23 -8.06 4.28
N HIS A 157 -12.02 -8.96 3.69
CA HIS A 157 -11.54 -9.90 2.68
C HIS A 157 -11.47 -9.23 1.30
N GLU A 158 -10.44 -9.56 0.54
CA GLU A 158 -10.29 -9.12 -0.84
C GLU A 158 -11.35 -9.76 -1.74
N HIS A 159 -12.07 -9.01 -2.58
CA HIS A 159 -12.89 -9.55 -3.68
C HIS A 159 -12.44 -8.98 -5.02
N ARG A 160 -11.50 -9.65 -5.71
CA ARG A 160 -11.01 -9.21 -7.02
C ARG A 160 -12.04 -9.21 -8.17
N ARG A 161 -13.24 -9.78 -7.98
CA ARG A 161 -14.15 -10.11 -9.09
C ARG A 161 -15.65 -10.03 -8.82
N SER A 162 -16.09 -9.40 -7.74
CA SER A 162 -17.51 -9.08 -7.65
C SER A 162 -17.78 -7.79 -8.42
N ASP A 163 -18.87 -7.74 -9.18
CA ASP A 163 -19.47 -6.48 -9.66
C ASP A 163 -19.82 -5.52 -8.51
N LEU A 164 -19.70 -5.97 -7.25
CA LEU A 164 -19.59 -5.15 -6.06
C LEU A 164 -18.24 -4.40 -6.08
N SER A 165 -18.33 -3.11 -6.39
CA SER A 165 -17.23 -2.21 -6.74
C SER A 165 -15.92 -2.45 -5.98
N SER A 166 -14.80 -2.41 -6.70
CA SER A 166 -13.43 -2.23 -6.22
C SER A 166 -13.19 -1.02 -5.30
N ARG A 167 -14.26 -0.29 -4.97
CA ARG A 167 -14.32 0.92 -4.16
C ARG A 167 -14.86 0.68 -2.75
N GLN A 168 -15.33 -0.51 -2.37
CA GLN A 168 -15.81 -0.77 -1.01
C GLN A 168 -14.79 -1.52 -0.16
N LEU A 169 -14.43 -0.98 1.01
CA LEU A 169 -13.56 -1.64 1.98
C LEU A 169 -14.20 -2.90 2.57
N ARG A 170 -15.52 -2.89 2.72
CA ARG A 170 -16.29 -3.89 3.46
C ARG A 170 -17.44 -4.44 2.64
N LEU A 171 -17.11 -5.42 1.80
CA LEU A 171 -18.11 -6.13 1.01
C LEU A 171 -18.97 -7.05 1.87
N PRO A 172 -20.25 -7.26 1.54
CA PRO A 172 -21.09 -8.23 2.26
C PRO A 172 -20.47 -9.62 2.29
N LEU A 173 -20.57 -10.32 3.43
CA LEU A 173 -20.10 -11.71 3.56
C LEU A 173 -21.10 -12.67 2.90
N ASP A 174 -21.01 -12.83 1.59
CA ASP A 174 -21.84 -13.78 0.83
C ASP A 174 -21.34 -15.22 1.03
N ALA A 175 -22.12 -16.03 1.73
CA ALA A 175 -21.80 -17.43 2.01
C ALA A 175 -21.56 -18.27 0.76
N SER A 176 -22.12 -17.91 -0.39
CA SER A 176 -21.89 -18.63 -1.65
C SER A 176 -20.44 -18.53 -2.17
N LEU A 177 -19.68 -17.55 -1.68
CA LEU A 177 -18.28 -17.32 -2.04
C LEU A 177 -17.30 -18.11 -1.17
N TYR A 178 -17.77 -18.71 -0.08
CA TYR A 178 -16.94 -19.37 0.91
C TYR A 178 -17.32 -20.84 1.06
N ARG A 179 -16.36 -21.65 1.51
CA ARG A 179 -16.60 -23.02 1.92
C ARG A 179 -15.70 -23.39 3.08
N LEU A 180 -16.17 -24.28 3.95
CA LEU A 180 -15.31 -24.91 4.94
C LEU A 180 -14.47 -26.00 4.27
N VAL A 181 -13.17 -25.97 4.55
CA VAL A 181 -12.23 -27.00 4.09
C VAL A 181 -11.89 -27.98 5.20
N GLY A 182 -11.94 -27.54 6.45
CA GLY A 182 -11.71 -28.39 7.61
C GLY A 182 -11.40 -27.58 8.85
N GLU A 183 -10.76 -28.24 9.81
CA GLU A 183 -10.25 -27.64 11.05
C GLU A 183 -8.74 -27.77 11.13
N ALA A 184 -8.11 -26.85 11.86
CA ALA A 184 -6.69 -26.90 12.16
C ALA A 184 -6.41 -26.24 13.51
N VAL A 185 -5.23 -26.50 14.06
CA VAL A 185 -4.73 -25.80 15.24
C VAL A 185 -3.70 -24.77 14.81
N VAL A 186 -3.90 -23.50 15.17
CA VAL A 186 -2.96 -22.40 14.92
C VAL A 186 -2.73 -21.67 16.22
N ALA A 187 -1.46 -21.48 16.60
CA ALA A 187 -1.08 -20.84 17.86
C ALA A 187 -1.79 -21.44 19.10
N ASN A 188 -1.92 -22.79 19.15
CA ASN A 188 -2.65 -23.54 20.18
C ASN A 188 -4.15 -23.23 20.29
N ARG A 189 -4.77 -22.72 19.22
CA ARG A 189 -6.21 -22.43 19.14
C ARG A 189 -6.86 -23.25 18.05
N ARG A 190 -8.05 -23.79 18.31
CA ARG A 190 -8.81 -24.52 17.29
C ARG A 190 -9.39 -23.52 16.30
N CYS A 191 -9.20 -23.79 15.02
CA CYS A 191 -9.60 -22.89 13.94
C CYS A 191 -10.42 -23.63 12.88
N ALA A 192 -11.44 -22.97 12.36
CA ALA A 192 -12.08 -23.35 11.11
C ALA A 192 -11.26 -22.81 9.92
N VAL A 193 -11.02 -23.66 8.92
CA VAL A 193 -10.35 -23.27 7.69
C VAL A 193 -11.41 -22.94 6.65
N VAL A 194 -11.61 -21.65 6.41
CA VAL A 194 -12.53 -21.13 5.39
C VAL A 194 -11.74 -20.86 4.12
N GLU A 195 -12.21 -21.36 2.98
CA GLU A 195 -11.61 -21.12 1.67
C GLU A 195 -12.56 -20.35 0.75
N ARG A 196 -11.99 -19.46 -0.04
CA ARG A 196 -12.61 -18.91 -1.25
C ARG A 196 -11.78 -19.29 -2.46
N ARG A 197 -12.44 -19.80 -3.51
CA ARG A 197 -11.82 -20.09 -4.80
C ARG A 197 -12.04 -18.92 -5.77
N GLY A 198 -11.08 -18.71 -6.66
CA GLY A 198 -11.22 -17.79 -7.78
C GLY A 198 -12.43 -18.16 -8.64
N GLN A 199 -13.12 -17.13 -9.12
CA GLN A 199 -14.27 -17.29 -10.03
C GLN A 199 -13.86 -17.05 -11.48
N GLY A 200 -14.58 -17.64 -12.43
CA GLY A 200 -14.37 -17.39 -13.86
C GLY A 200 -12.99 -17.80 -14.36
N GLY A 201 -12.52 -19.00 -13.96
CA GLY A 201 -11.25 -19.56 -14.40
C GLY A 201 -9.99 -18.99 -13.72
N ASP A 202 -10.13 -18.10 -12.73
CA ASP A 202 -9.01 -17.65 -11.90
C ASP A 202 -8.48 -18.83 -11.06
N PRO A 203 -7.22 -19.27 -11.27
CA PRO A 203 -6.65 -20.40 -10.55
C PRO A 203 -6.18 -20.04 -9.13
N SER A 204 -6.51 -18.85 -8.65
CA SER A 204 -6.17 -18.39 -7.30
C SER A 204 -7.15 -18.95 -6.27
N SER A 205 -6.68 -19.17 -5.04
CA SER A 205 -7.54 -19.45 -3.90
C SER A 205 -6.98 -18.83 -2.64
N TYR A 206 -7.86 -18.54 -1.68
CA TYR A 206 -7.50 -17.89 -0.44
C TYR A 206 -8.11 -18.67 0.72
N ARG A 207 -7.33 -18.87 1.78
CA ARG A 207 -7.75 -19.58 2.99
C ARG A 207 -7.56 -18.69 4.21
N TRP A 208 -8.47 -18.78 5.15
CA TRP A 208 -8.45 -18.07 6.42
C TRP A 208 -8.71 -19.05 7.57
N TRP A 209 -7.94 -18.92 8.65
CA TRP A 209 -8.09 -19.71 9.88
C TRP A 209 -8.84 -18.86 10.90
N ALA A 210 -10.14 -19.09 11.03
CA ALA A 210 -11.02 -18.40 11.97
C ALA A 210 -10.98 -19.08 13.33
N ASP A 211 -10.69 -18.32 14.37
CA ASP A 211 -10.59 -18.76 15.77
C ASP A 211 -11.94 -19.24 16.33
N LEU A 212 -12.12 -20.55 16.49
CA LEU A 212 -13.38 -21.16 16.95
C LEU A 212 -13.58 -21.06 18.46
N ASP A 213 -12.49 -20.87 19.21
CA ASP A 213 -12.54 -20.78 20.68
C ASP A 213 -12.55 -19.32 21.15
N GLY A 214 -12.63 -18.36 20.21
CA GLY A 214 -12.58 -16.93 20.44
C GLY A 214 -13.76 -16.20 19.85
N ASP A 215 -13.48 -15.07 19.22
CA ASP A 215 -14.44 -14.16 18.59
C ASP A 215 -14.53 -14.34 17.07
N GLY A 216 -14.04 -15.47 16.54
CA GLY A 216 -14.00 -15.74 15.11
C GLY A 216 -12.88 -15.02 14.35
N ARG A 217 -12.02 -14.23 15.00
CA ARG A 217 -10.93 -13.50 14.32
C ARG A 217 -10.03 -14.41 13.48
N VAL A 218 -9.43 -13.83 12.45
CA VAL A 218 -8.52 -14.55 11.55
C VAL A 218 -7.14 -14.63 12.20
N LEU A 219 -6.62 -15.82 12.48
CA LEU A 219 -5.26 -16.01 13.03
C LEU A 219 -4.21 -16.22 11.94
N ARG A 220 -4.65 -16.70 10.76
CA ARG A 220 -3.79 -16.92 9.59
C ARG A 220 -4.59 -16.71 8.32
N ALA A 221 -3.93 -16.21 7.28
CA ALA A 221 -4.41 -16.21 5.92
C ALA A 221 -3.36 -16.80 4.98
N GLN A 222 -3.78 -17.49 3.93
CA GLN A 222 -2.91 -18.01 2.87
C GLN A 222 -3.51 -17.76 1.50
N GLY A 223 -2.69 -17.30 0.56
CA GLY A 223 -3.03 -17.13 -0.85
C GLY A 223 -2.28 -18.14 -1.71
N PHE A 224 -3.00 -18.80 -2.61
CA PHE A 224 -2.49 -19.80 -3.54
C PHE A 224 -2.74 -19.34 -4.98
N TYR A 225 -1.85 -19.77 -5.89
CA TYR A 225 -2.03 -19.65 -7.33
C TYR A 225 -1.63 -20.96 -8.00
N LYS A 226 -2.57 -21.60 -8.71
CA LYS A 226 -2.39 -22.96 -9.28
C LYS A 226 -1.92 -23.95 -8.21
N ASP A 227 -2.61 -23.95 -7.07
CA ASP A 227 -2.36 -24.80 -5.89
C ASP A 227 -0.97 -24.64 -5.23
N ARG A 228 -0.19 -23.62 -5.61
CA ARG A 228 1.07 -23.26 -4.96
C ARG A 228 0.87 -22.06 -4.04
N GLU A 229 1.35 -22.18 -2.81
CA GLU A 229 1.35 -21.07 -1.87
C GLU A 229 2.18 -19.91 -2.42
N ARG A 230 1.61 -18.71 -2.41
CA ARG A 230 2.23 -17.46 -2.85
C ARG A 230 2.41 -16.48 -1.73
N MET A 231 1.49 -16.53 -0.76
CA MET A 231 1.49 -15.62 0.36
C MET A 231 0.95 -16.34 1.59
N ARG A 232 1.54 -16.04 2.75
CA ARG A 232 0.97 -16.37 4.05
C ARG A 232 1.06 -15.16 4.96
N ILE A 233 0.03 -14.95 5.74
CA ILE A 233 -0.04 -13.89 6.75
C ILE A 233 -0.39 -14.57 8.07
N ASP A 234 0.49 -14.45 9.06
CA ASP A 234 0.24 -14.89 10.43
C ASP A 234 -0.08 -13.64 11.26
N LEU A 235 -1.21 -13.65 11.97
CA LEU A 235 -1.74 -12.50 12.72
C LEU A 235 -1.67 -12.79 14.22
N GLU A 236 -1.12 -11.85 14.98
CA GLU A 236 -1.05 -11.90 16.43
C GLU A 236 -1.90 -10.78 17.03
N TYR A 237 -2.70 -11.11 18.03
CA TYR A 237 -3.62 -10.17 18.67
C TYR A 237 -3.28 -9.96 20.13
N GLN A 238 -3.69 -8.81 20.66
CA GLN A 238 -3.74 -8.54 22.08
C GLN A 238 -5.18 -8.25 22.53
N PRO A 239 -5.57 -8.64 23.76
CA PRO A 239 -6.87 -8.30 24.31
C PRO A 239 -7.08 -6.79 24.34
N SER A 240 -8.25 -6.33 23.89
CA SER A 240 -8.68 -4.94 23.95
C SER A 240 -10.21 -4.87 23.80
N GLU A 241 -10.79 -3.71 24.07
CA GLU A 241 -12.22 -3.41 23.92
C GLU A 241 -12.40 -2.38 22.78
N PRO A 242 -13.44 -2.49 21.93
CA PRO A 242 -14.52 -3.49 21.95
C PRO A 242 -14.16 -4.83 21.28
N ILE A 243 -12.95 -4.93 20.71
CA ILE A 243 -12.44 -6.11 20.03
C ILE A 243 -10.94 -6.30 20.33
N PRO A 244 -10.41 -7.52 20.25
CA PRO A 244 -8.98 -7.73 20.19
C PRO A 244 -8.37 -6.97 19.01
N VAL A 245 -7.24 -6.33 19.25
CA VAL A 245 -6.53 -5.55 18.23
C VAL A 245 -5.27 -6.27 17.79
N LEU A 246 -4.81 -5.91 16.61
CA LEU A 246 -3.56 -6.43 16.08
C LEU A 246 -2.40 -6.00 16.99
N LYS A 247 -1.58 -6.96 17.41
CA LYS A 247 -0.34 -6.75 18.15
C LYS A 247 0.86 -6.80 17.21
N GLY A 248 0.81 -7.69 16.23
CA GLY A 248 1.88 -7.90 15.26
C GLY A 248 1.45 -8.90 14.20
N TYR A 249 2.26 -9.03 13.16
CA TYR A 249 2.00 -9.97 12.09
C TYR A 249 3.27 -10.33 11.32
N ALA A 250 3.23 -11.46 10.62
CA ALA A 250 4.27 -11.87 9.70
C ALA A 250 3.69 -12.15 8.32
N VAL A 251 4.23 -11.51 7.28
CA VAL A 251 3.85 -11.77 5.88
C VAL A 251 4.99 -12.48 5.17
N PHE A 252 4.72 -13.68 4.69
CA PHE A 252 5.63 -14.51 3.91
C PHE A 252 5.21 -14.45 2.45
N GLN A 253 6.17 -14.25 1.55
CA GLN A 253 5.93 -14.34 0.11
C GLN A 253 6.81 -15.41 -0.52
N PHE A 254 6.21 -16.21 -1.40
CA PHE A 254 6.84 -17.38 -1.99
C PHE A 254 6.90 -17.28 -3.52
N GLY A 255 8.05 -17.70 -4.07
CA GLY A 255 8.27 -17.82 -5.49
C GLY A 255 7.48 -18.96 -6.12
N SER A 256 7.53 -19.09 -7.44
CA SER A 256 6.87 -20.20 -8.14
C SER A 256 7.46 -21.56 -7.81
N ASP A 257 8.71 -21.59 -7.40
CA ASP A 257 9.44 -22.75 -6.90
C ASP A 257 9.14 -23.09 -5.43
N GLY A 258 8.30 -22.29 -4.75
CA GLY A 258 7.98 -22.45 -3.33
C GLY A 258 9.05 -21.90 -2.39
N ALA A 259 10.16 -21.35 -2.92
CA ALA A 259 11.17 -20.71 -2.09
C ALA A 259 10.64 -19.38 -1.53
N MET A 260 10.87 -19.13 -0.25
CA MET A 260 10.53 -17.85 0.38
C MET A 260 11.41 -16.75 -0.22
N ARG A 261 10.78 -15.67 -0.68
CA ARG A 261 11.44 -14.54 -1.35
C ARG A 261 11.51 -13.30 -0.48
N GLN A 262 10.45 -13.06 0.27
CA GLN A 262 10.33 -11.92 1.19
C GLN A 262 9.63 -12.36 2.47
N LEU A 263 10.02 -11.72 3.57
CA LEU A 263 9.35 -11.83 4.85
C LEU A 263 9.22 -10.43 5.45
N TYR A 264 8.02 -10.04 5.84
CA TYR A 264 7.77 -8.85 6.63
C TYR A 264 7.43 -9.30 8.05
N ARG A 265 8.11 -8.76 9.06
CA ARG A 265 7.72 -8.93 10.47
C ARG A 265 7.32 -7.58 11.03
N ALA A 266 6.09 -7.47 11.48
CA ALA A 266 5.50 -6.23 11.92
C ALA A 266 5.14 -6.28 13.40
N ASN A 267 5.36 -5.17 14.09
CA ASN A 267 4.90 -4.92 15.44
C ASN A 267 4.04 -3.65 15.43
N VAL A 268 2.85 -3.73 16.03
CA VAL A 268 1.99 -2.57 16.24
C VAL A 268 2.51 -1.81 17.45
N VAL A 269 2.86 -0.55 17.24
CA VAL A 269 3.46 0.33 18.26
C VAL A 269 2.38 1.10 19.00
N SER A 270 1.40 1.60 18.27
CA SER A 270 0.26 2.32 18.82
C SER A 270 -0.99 2.01 18.00
N TYR A 271 -2.16 2.13 18.62
CA TYR A 271 -3.43 1.89 17.98
C TYR A 271 -4.55 2.73 18.59
N SER A 272 -5.58 2.98 17.80
CA SER A 272 -6.87 3.49 18.24
C SER A 272 -7.97 2.74 17.51
N VAL A 273 -8.99 2.30 18.25
CA VAL A 273 -10.18 1.66 17.69
C VAL A 273 -11.33 2.64 17.78
N ASN A 274 -12.11 2.73 16.72
CA ASN A 274 -13.23 3.65 16.62
C ASN A 274 -12.85 5.13 16.85
N PRO A 275 -11.74 5.63 16.26
CA PRO A 275 -11.45 7.05 16.31
C PRO A 275 -12.50 7.86 15.54
N ASP A 276 -12.73 9.09 16.00
CA ASP A 276 -13.61 10.06 15.34
C ASP A 276 -12.87 10.76 14.19
N PHE A 277 -12.85 10.08 13.04
CA PHE A 277 -12.17 10.57 11.85
C PHE A 277 -12.90 11.74 11.17
N SER A 278 -12.22 12.88 11.09
CA SER A 278 -12.58 14.02 10.26
C SER A 278 -12.33 13.77 8.77
N SER A 279 -12.94 14.56 7.89
CA SER A 279 -12.61 14.52 6.45
C SER A 279 -11.18 14.97 6.15
N VAL A 280 -10.63 15.87 6.97
CA VAL A 280 -9.29 16.44 6.78
C VAL A 280 -8.20 15.37 6.81
N GLU A 281 -8.37 14.32 7.61
CA GLU A 281 -7.41 13.22 7.71
C GLU A 281 -7.28 12.42 6.42
N PHE A 282 -8.29 12.42 5.54
CA PHE A 282 -8.29 11.65 4.29
C PHE A 282 -8.02 12.53 3.06
N HIS A 283 -7.49 13.74 3.27
CA HIS A 283 -7.12 14.66 2.22
C HIS A 283 -5.68 15.12 2.43
N VAL A 284 -4.90 15.14 1.35
CA VAL A 284 -3.62 15.85 1.31
C VAL A 284 -3.85 17.15 0.57
N GLN A 285 -3.61 18.28 1.23
CA GLN A 285 -3.77 19.59 0.62
C GLN A 285 -2.72 19.77 -0.49
N PRO A 286 -3.13 19.88 -1.78
CA PRO A 286 -2.20 20.14 -2.85
C PRO A 286 -1.56 21.53 -2.66
N ARG A 287 -0.25 21.62 -2.88
CA ARG A 287 0.49 22.89 -2.82
C ARG A 287 0.73 23.42 -4.24
N PRO A 288 0.72 24.75 -4.43
CA PRO A 288 1.09 25.35 -5.71
C PRO A 288 2.44 24.83 -6.22
N GLY A 289 2.50 24.48 -7.51
CA GLY A 289 3.70 23.97 -8.18
C GLY A 289 3.91 22.45 -8.07
N MET A 290 3.06 21.72 -7.32
CA MET A 290 3.06 20.25 -7.34
C MET A 290 2.60 19.71 -8.70
N TYR A 291 3.02 18.49 -9.06
CA TYR A 291 2.52 17.77 -10.23
C TYR A 291 1.50 16.74 -9.83
N ALA A 292 0.38 16.71 -10.53
CA ALA A 292 -0.66 15.72 -10.37
C ALA A 292 -0.82 14.92 -11.66
N PHE A 293 -0.40 13.67 -11.66
CA PHE A 293 -0.74 12.70 -12.69
C PHE A 293 -2.17 12.23 -12.49
N SER A 294 -3.05 12.50 -13.45
CA SER A 294 -4.38 11.90 -13.49
C SER A 294 -4.28 10.63 -14.34
N ALA A 295 -4.47 9.48 -13.71
CA ALA A 295 -4.40 8.20 -14.39
C ALA A 295 -5.62 7.95 -15.30
N SER A 296 -6.77 8.54 -14.99
CA SER A 296 -7.96 8.47 -15.84
C SER A 296 -7.75 9.13 -17.20
N THR A 297 -6.96 10.21 -17.24
CA THR A 297 -6.63 10.96 -18.45
C THR A 297 -5.21 10.71 -18.94
N GLU A 298 -4.44 9.89 -18.21
CA GLU A 298 -3.01 9.65 -18.40
C GLU A 298 -2.19 10.94 -18.59
N THR A 299 -2.57 12.02 -17.91
CA THR A 299 -1.95 13.36 -18.08
C THR A 299 -1.40 13.90 -16.78
N TYR A 300 -0.27 14.60 -16.88
CA TYR A 300 0.29 15.38 -15.79
C TYR A 300 -0.28 16.81 -15.81
N HIS A 301 -0.67 17.30 -14.64
CA HIS A 301 -1.15 18.66 -14.39
C HIS A 301 -0.23 19.36 -13.40
N VAL A 302 -0.10 20.68 -13.53
CA VAL A 302 0.54 21.51 -12.51
C VAL A 302 -0.53 22.04 -11.58
N ILE A 303 -0.35 21.88 -10.28
CA ILE A 303 -1.21 22.47 -9.27
C ILE A 303 -1.02 23.99 -9.27
N ASP A 304 -2.11 24.74 -9.43
CA ASP A 304 -2.11 26.20 -9.50
C ASP A 304 -1.92 26.87 -8.12
N GLU A 305 -1.89 28.21 -8.10
CA GLU A 305 -1.73 29.00 -6.86
C GLU A 305 -2.87 28.80 -5.86
N GLN A 306 -4.02 28.30 -6.32
CA GLN A 306 -5.21 28.01 -5.52
C GLN A 306 -5.27 26.56 -5.06
N GLY A 307 -4.26 25.73 -5.38
CA GLY A 307 -4.21 24.32 -5.00
C GLY A 307 -5.08 23.40 -5.87
N ARG A 308 -5.47 23.83 -7.07
CA ARG A 308 -6.33 23.07 -8.00
C ARG A 308 -5.52 22.49 -9.15
N LEU A 309 -6.07 21.49 -9.83
CA LEU A 309 -5.52 20.98 -11.10
C LEU A 309 -5.52 22.11 -12.13
N GLY A 310 -4.33 22.62 -12.43
CA GLY A 310 -4.11 23.66 -13.44
C GLY A 310 -3.82 23.08 -14.82
N LYS A 311 -2.99 23.81 -15.58
CA LYS A 311 -2.58 23.47 -16.95
C LYS A 311 -1.89 22.11 -17.01
N GLN A 312 -2.01 21.44 -18.15
CA GLN A 312 -1.23 20.21 -18.39
C GLN A 312 0.26 20.54 -18.40
N LEU A 313 1.10 19.65 -17.85
CA LEU A 313 2.56 19.82 -17.79
C LEU A 313 3.13 20.07 -19.19
N ARG A 314 2.57 19.42 -20.22
CA ARG A 314 2.95 19.66 -21.61
C ARG A 314 2.74 21.12 -22.02
N GLU A 315 1.57 21.69 -21.72
CA GLU A 315 1.25 23.09 -22.01
C GLU A 315 2.19 24.04 -21.26
N VAL A 316 2.49 23.73 -19.99
CA VAL A 316 3.43 24.52 -19.17
C VAL A 316 4.84 24.47 -19.75
N ARG A 317 5.29 23.30 -20.23
CA ARG A 317 6.58 23.13 -20.88
C ARG A 317 6.65 23.91 -22.20
N GLU A 318 5.64 23.77 -23.04
CA GLU A 318 5.54 24.51 -24.31
C GLU A 318 5.46 26.03 -24.10
N GLU A 319 4.83 26.49 -23.01
CA GLU A 319 4.82 27.91 -22.62
C GLU A 319 6.20 28.38 -22.13
N ARG A 320 6.89 27.59 -21.29
CA ARG A 320 8.26 27.88 -20.83
C ARG A 320 9.26 27.94 -21.99
N GLU A 321 9.20 26.98 -22.91
CA GLU A 321 10.05 26.96 -24.10
C GLU A 321 9.80 28.19 -25.00
N ARG A 322 8.53 28.59 -25.19
CA ARG A 322 8.18 29.83 -25.90
C ARG A 322 8.74 31.08 -25.21
N ILE A 323 8.66 31.17 -23.88
CA ILE A 323 9.19 32.30 -23.11
C ILE A 323 10.72 32.33 -23.21
N ALA A 324 11.41 31.20 -22.97
CA ALA A 324 12.87 31.10 -23.07
C ALA A 324 13.36 31.49 -24.46
N TRP A 325 12.67 31.05 -25.51
CA TRP A 325 13.03 31.38 -26.87
C TRP A 325 12.80 32.86 -27.22
N ARG A 326 11.76 33.50 -26.66
CA ARG A 326 11.58 34.97 -26.74
C ARG A 326 12.74 35.71 -26.09
N TRP A 327 13.14 35.31 -24.88
CA TRP A 327 14.31 35.89 -24.20
C TRP A 327 15.59 35.73 -25.02
N TRP A 328 15.85 34.53 -25.54
CA TRP A 328 17.02 34.27 -26.37
C TRP A 328 17.07 35.15 -27.62
N ARG A 329 15.93 35.34 -28.29
CA ARG A 329 15.80 36.29 -29.40
C ARG A 329 16.11 37.73 -29.01
N TRP A 330 15.61 38.19 -27.87
CA TRP A 330 15.90 39.54 -27.37
C TRP A 330 17.38 39.72 -27.05
N THR A 331 18.02 38.71 -26.43
CA THR A 331 19.45 38.74 -26.12
C THR A 331 20.29 38.82 -27.40
N ILE A 332 19.96 38.02 -28.42
CA ILE A 332 20.66 38.06 -29.71
C ILE A 332 20.44 39.39 -30.42
N ALA A 333 19.20 39.88 -30.48
CA ALA A 333 18.90 41.17 -31.09
C ALA A 333 19.68 42.30 -30.41
N SER A 334 19.74 42.29 -29.08
CA SER A 334 20.49 43.26 -28.29
C SER A 334 22.00 43.18 -28.55
N ALA A 335 22.55 41.96 -28.62
CA ALA A 335 23.96 41.73 -28.93
C ALA A 335 24.32 42.21 -30.35
N LEU A 336 23.45 41.99 -31.34
CA LEU A 336 23.64 42.46 -32.71
C LEU A 336 23.61 44.00 -32.79
N VAL A 337 22.67 44.64 -32.10
CA VAL A 337 22.61 46.11 -32.01
C VAL A 337 23.89 46.67 -31.39
N LEU A 338 24.37 46.07 -30.29
CA LEU A 338 25.63 46.44 -29.66
C LEU A 338 26.83 46.28 -30.59
N ALA A 339 26.90 45.17 -31.34
CA ALA A 339 27.95 44.93 -32.31
C ALA A 339 27.94 45.99 -33.45
N VAL A 340 26.76 46.34 -33.97
CA VAL A 340 26.60 47.39 -35.00
C VAL A 340 27.01 48.75 -34.45
N CYS A 341 26.56 49.12 -33.25
CA CYS A 341 26.95 50.38 -32.60
C CYS A 341 28.45 50.46 -32.37
N THR A 342 29.08 49.36 -31.94
CA THR A 342 30.53 49.28 -31.71
C THR A 342 31.29 49.41 -33.03
N ALA A 343 30.85 48.71 -34.09
CA ALA A 343 31.46 48.81 -35.42
C ALA A 343 31.34 50.23 -35.99
N ALA A 344 30.18 50.88 -35.85
CA ALA A 344 29.97 52.26 -36.27
C ALA A 344 30.86 53.24 -35.49
N ALA A 345 30.99 53.07 -34.17
CA ALA A 345 31.88 53.89 -33.35
C ALA A 345 33.36 53.71 -33.77
N CYS A 346 33.82 52.48 -33.96
CA CYS A 346 35.16 52.17 -34.46
C CYS A 346 35.41 52.80 -35.84
N TYR A 347 34.44 52.71 -36.76
CA TYR A 347 34.51 53.33 -38.08
C TYR A 347 34.64 54.86 -37.99
N LEU A 348 33.83 55.51 -37.15
CA LEU A 348 33.90 56.97 -36.93
C LEU A 348 35.24 57.40 -36.31
N LEU A 349 35.78 56.62 -35.37
CA LEU A 349 37.09 56.87 -34.77
C LEU A 349 38.23 56.72 -35.78
N LEU A 350 38.20 55.69 -36.63
CA LEU A 350 39.18 55.48 -37.69
C LEU A 350 39.11 56.59 -38.75
N ARG A 351 37.90 57.04 -39.11
CA ARG A 351 37.69 58.13 -40.06
C ARG A 351 38.21 59.47 -39.55
N ARG A 352 38.19 59.74 -38.24
CA ARG A 352 38.78 60.97 -37.66
C ARG A 352 40.31 60.98 -37.62
N ARG A 353 40.95 59.81 -37.71
CA ARG A 353 42.42 59.67 -37.68
C ARG A 353 43.06 59.73 -39.07
N ARG A 354 42.25 59.59 -40.12
CA ARG A 354 42.65 59.84 -41.51
C ARG A 354 42.23 61.26 -41.87
#